data_AF-A0A2H0XR54-F1
#
_entry.id   AF-A0A2H0XR54-F1
#
_cell.length_a   1.000
_cell.length_b   1.000
_cell.length_c   1.000
_cell.angle_alpha   90.00
_cell.angle_beta   90.00
_cell.angle_gamma   90.00
#
_symmetry.space_group_name_H-M   'P 1'
#
loop_
_entity.id
_entity.type
_entity.pdbx_description
1 polymer ?
#
loop_
_entity_poly.entity_id
_entity_poly.type
_entity_poly.pdbx_seq_one_letter_code
_entity_poly.pdbx_strand_id
1 'polypeptide(L)'
;MRKSKIKVVVLIILVIVMIGLFLKRMVIKKNPADEATSLMSIQASSLKDFDQIDQAIREILEFEKDGESLTIDDSLNHVNWAQVRDPFSFSSARRPIDDREKGKMIKSGPQKPKELTKPELPKIHLEGIIFDKKSPMAIIDGEVYRVGDVIKGFRISEISKSGVRLKSPNDQIILKAPEIE
;
A
#
# COMPACT_ATOMS: atom_id res chain seq x y z
N MET A 1 -6.24 -11.35 60.03
CA MET A 1 -5.56 -10.04 59.82
C MET A 1 -4.47 -10.00 58.73
N ARG A 2 -4.05 -11.11 58.09
CA ARG A 2 -2.96 -11.07 57.07
C ARG A 2 -3.41 -10.67 55.66
N LYS A 3 -4.67 -10.90 55.29
CA LYS A 3 -5.19 -10.66 53.93
C LYS A 3 -5.25 -9.17 53.55
N SER A 4 -5.45 -8.27 54.51
CA SER A 4 -5.49 -6.82 54.24
C SER A 4 -4.10 -6.26 53.94
N LYS A 5 -3.05 -6.76 54.61
CA LYS A 5 -1.67 -6.32 54.40
C LYS A 5 -1.14 -6.68 53.01
N ILE A 6 -1.48 -7.87 52.50
CA ILE A 6 -1.06 -8.31 51.16
C ILE A 6 -1.64 -7.39 50.07
N LYS A 7 -2.91 -6.99 50.18
CA LYS A 7 -3.54 -6.08 49.21
C LYS A 7 -2.83 -4.72 49.14
N VAL A 8 -2.40 -4.19 50.29
CA VAL A 8 -1.66 -2.91 50.37
C VAL A 8 -0.30 -3.03 49.69
N VAL A 9 0.44 -4.13 49.92
CA VAL A 9 1.75 -4.35 49.29
C VAL A 9 1.62 -4.45 47.77
N VAL A 10 0.61 -5.17 47.26
CA VAL A 10 0.37 -5.27 45.81
C VAL A 10 0.03 -3.92 45.19
N LEU A 11 -0.76 -3.09 45.87
CA LEU A 11 -1.11 -1.75 45.40
C LEU A 11 0.14 -0.86 45.27
N ILE A 12 1.05 -0.89 46.25
CA ILE A 12 2.28 -0.09 46.24
C ILE A 12 3.18 -0.49 45.06
N ILE A 13 3.34 -1.79 44.82
CA ILE A 13 4.14 -2.30 43.69
C ILE A 13 3.56 -1.81 42.35
N LEU A 14 2.23 -1.84 42.21
CA LEU A 14 1.56 -1.41 40.98
C LEU A 14 1.73 0.09 40.72
N VAL A 15 1.70 0.92 41.77
CA VAL A 15 1.96 2.37 41.67
C VAL A 15 3.41 2.65 41.24
N ILE A 16 4.39 1.94 41.79
CA ILE A 16 5.81 2.09 41.41
C ILE A 16 6.03 1.75 39.93
N VAL A 17 5.42 0.66 39.44
CA VAL A 17 5.50 0.27 38.01
C VAL A 17 4.89 1.34 37.11
N MET A 18 3.72 1.89 37.48
CA MET A 18 3.08 2.97 36.72
C MET A 18 3.94 4.23 36.64
N ILE A 19 4.58 4.63 37.76
CA ILE A 19 5.49 5.78 37.79
C ILE A 19 6.71 5.53 36.89
N GLY A 20 7.29 4.33 36.93
CA GLY A 20 8.44 3.98 36.07
C GLY A 20 8.11 4.05 34.58
N LEU A 21 6.93 3.55 34.18
CA LEU A 21 6.45 3.65 32.79
C LEU A 21 6.21 5.10 32.37
N PHE A 22 5.68 5.92 33.27
CA PHE A 22 5.43 7.33 33.01
C PHE A 22 6.74 8.11 32.79
N LEU A 23 7.74 7.90 33.65
CA LEU A 23 9.06 8.54 33.52
C LEU A 23 9.76 8.11 32.22
N LYS A 24 9.70 6.82 31.84
CA LYS A 24 10.27 6.33 30.58
C LYS A 24 9.65 7.02 29.34
N ARG A 25 8.35 7.30 29.38
CA ARG A 25 7.66 7.99 28.28
C ARG A 25 8.07 9.46 28.18
N MET A 26 8.45 10.09 29.30
CA MET A 26 8.75 11.51 29.35
C MET A 26 10.15 11.86 28.79
N VAL A 27 11.11 10.93 28.84
CA VAL A 27 12.48 11.14 28.34
C VAL A 27 12.58 11.16 26.80
N ILE A 28 11.52 10.80 26.07
CA ILE A 28 11.51 10.80 24.58
C ILE A 28 10.98 12.13 24.00
N LYS A 29 11.15 13.25 24.71
CA LYS A 29 11.08 14.58 24.06
C LYS A 29 12.49 14.98 23.64
N LYS A 30 12.88 14.59 22.42
CA LYS A 30 14.13 15.06 21.81
C LYS A 30 14.09 16.57 21.64
N ASN A 31 15.21 17.22 21.92
CA ASN A 31 15.35 18.67 21.86
C ASN A 31 15.08 19.17 20.43
N PRO A 32 14.19 20.16 20.24
CA PRO A 32 13.87 20.72 18.92
C PRO A 32 15.03 21.51 18.28
N ALA A 33 16.15 21.68 19.00
CA ALA A 33 17.32 22.43 18.52
C ALA A 33 18.11 21.67 17.43
N ASP A 34 18.09 20.34 17.41
CA ASP A 34 18.84 19.54 16.42
C ASP A 34 18.08 19.33 15.09
N GLU A 35 16.80 19.69 15.04
CA GLU A 35 15.97 19.47 13.85
C GLU A 35 16.09 20.62 12.82
N ALA A 36 16.36 21.84 13.28
CA ALA A 36 16.53 23.02 12.41
C ALA A 36 17.80 22.94 11.53
N THR A 37 18.88 22.34 12.02
CA THR A 37 20.13 22.16 11.26
C THR A 37 20.00 21.10 10.16
N SER A 38 19.04 20.17 10.27
CA SER A 38 18.80 19.14 9.27
C SER A 38 17.97 19.61 8.06
N LEU A 39 17.22 20.70 8.21
CA LEU A 39 16.37 21.23 7.13
C LEU A 39 17.15 22.19 6.20
N MET A 40 18.14 22.92 6.70
CA MET A 40 18.97 23.80 5.86
C MET A 40 19.89 23.04 4.90
N SER A 41 20.39 21.85 5.27
CA SER A 41 21.24 21.06 4.38
C SER A 41 20.47 20.39 3.23
N ILE A 42 19.18 20.11 3.41
CA ILE A 42 18.31 19.54 2.35
C ILE A 42 18.00 20.58 1.27
N GLN A 43 17.90 21.87 1.62
CA GLN A 43 17.71 22.94 0.64
C GLN A 43 18.95 23.20 -0.22
N ALA A 44 20.15 23.04 0.34
CA ALA A 44 21.40 23.28 -0.39
C ALA A 44 21.73 22.18 -1.43
N SER A 45 21.33 20.92 -1.19
CA SER A 45 21.51 19.85 -2.18
C SER A 45 20.52 19.96 -3.35
N SER A 46 19.30 20.44 -3.10
CA SER A 46 18.27 20.58 -4.15
C SER A 46 18.63 21.61 -5.22
N LEU A 47 19.48 22.60 -4.92
CA LEU A 47 19.88 23.62 -5.90
C LEU A 47 20.91 23.09 -6.92
N LYS A 48 21.71 22.09 -6.56
CA LYS A 48 22.69 21.50 -7.48
C LYS A 48 22.04 20.63 -8.57
N ASP A 49 20.87 20.07 -8.29
CA ASP A 49 20.15 19.22 -9.24
C ASP A 49 19.49 20.05 -10.35
N PHE A 50 19.17 21.33 -10.11
CA PHE A 50 18.60 22.22 -11.13
C PHE A 50 19.63 22.61 -12.22
N ASP A 51 20.89 22.83 -11.84
CA ASP A 51 21.95 23.14 -12.82
C ASP A 51 22.17 21.99 -13.83
N GLN A 52 22.00 20.73 -13.37
CA GLN A 52 22.11 19.56 -14.25
C GLN A 52 20.94 19.46 -15.24
N ILE A 53 19.72 19.83 -14.80
CA ILE A 53 18.53 19.85 -15.65
C ILE A 53 18.69 20.92 -16.75
N ASP A 54 19.14 22.12 -16.40
CA ASP A 54 19.37 23.19 -17.38
C ASP A 54 20.45 22.83 -18.41
N GLN A 55 21.48 22.09 -17.99
CA GLN A 55 22.52 21.59 -18.88
C GLN A 55 21.99 20.51 -19.85
N ALA A 56 21.18 19.58 -19.36
CA ALA A 56 20.54 18.55 -20.19
C ALA A 56 19.54 19.16 -21.20
N ILE A 57 18.78 20.18 -20.80
CA ILE A 57 17.86 20.88 -21.71
C ILE A 57 18.63 21.58 -22.83
N ARG A 58 19.77 22.23 -22.52
CA ARG A 58 20.62 22.83 -23.57
C ARG A 58 21.19 21.81 -24.54
N GLU A 59 21.62 20.65 -24.04
CA GLU A 59 22.14 19.59 -24.89
C GLU A 59 21.07 19.07 -25.86
N ILE A 60 19.83 18.85 -25.37
CA ILE A 60 18.70 18.43 -26.23
C ILE A 60 18.36 19.52 -27.26
N LEU A 61 18.35 20.80 -26.86
CA LEU A 61 18.05 21.90 -27.78
C LEU A 61 19.14 22.11 -28.84
N GLU A 62 20.41 21.84 -28.53
CA GLU A 62 21.49 21.90 -29.50
C GLU A 62 21.43 20.72 -30.49
N PHE A 63 21.01 19.53 -30.04
CA PHE A 63 20.79 18.38 -30.92
C PHE A 63 19.63 18.59 -31.91
N GLU A 64 18.61 19.38 -31.55
CA GLU A 64 17.46 19.66 -32.43
C GLU A 64 17.82 20.64 -33.58
N LYS A 65 18.97 21.31 -33.51
CA LYS A 65 19.37 22.30 -34.52
C LYS A 65 19.99 21.69 -35.79
N ASP A 66 20.45 20.44 -35.70
CA ASP A 66 21.22 19.79 -36.77
C ASP A 66 20.53 18.57 -37.39
N GLY A 67 19.34 18.17 -36.93
CA GLY A 67 18.70 16.90 -37.30
C GLY A 67 17.39 17.04 -38.07
N GLU A 68 17.40 16.56 -39.31
CA GLU A 68 16.28 16.17 -40.18
C GLU A 68 14.87 16.22 -39.56
N SER A 69 13.97 17.00 -40.16
CA SER A 69 12.55 16.95 -39.82
C SER A 69 12.01 15.53 -40.07
N LEU A 70 11.84 14.75 -39.02
CA LEU A 70 11.00 13.56 -39.04
C LEU A 70 9.60 14.01 -39.41
N THR A 71 9.26 13.86 -40.70
CA THR A 71 7.90 14.03 -41.19
C THR A 71 7.06 12.95 -40.52
N ILE A 72 6.35 13.33 -39.46
CA ILE A 72 5.32 12.50 -38.85
C ILE A 72 4.29 12.28 -39.96
N ASP A 73 4.29 11.07 -40.49
CA ASP A 73 3.44 10.66 -41.60
C ASP A 73 1.99 10.88 -41.18
N ASP A 74 1.30 11.83 -41.82
CA ASP A 74 -0.04 12.38 -41.48
C ASP A 74 -1.18 11.35 -41.68
N SER A 75 -0.81 10.07 -41.75
CA SER A 75 -1.65 8.90 -41.99
C SER A 75 -2.60 8.56 -40.82
N LEU A 76 -2.50 9.25 -39.68
CA LEU A 76 -3.39 9.06 -38.53
C LEU A 76 -4.68 9.91 -38.58
N ASN A 77 -4.82 10.82 -39.55
CA ASN A 77 -5.99 11.71 -39.66
C ASN A 77 -7.24 11.10 -40.35
N HIS A 78 -7.25 9.79 -40.61
CA HIS A 78 -8.40 9.07 -41.18
C HIS A 78 -8.99 7.97 -40.30
N VAL A 79 -8.82 8.07 -38.97
CA VAL A 79 -9.59 7.22 -38.06
C VAL A 79 -11.03 7.72 -38.01
N ASN A 80 -11.93 7.00 -38.68
CA ASN A 80 -13.37 7.25 -38.61
C ASN A 80 -13.90 6.83 -37.23
N TRP A 81 -13.87 7.76 -36.27
CA TRP A 81 -14.30 7.53 -34.89
C TRP A 81 -15.74 7.01 -34.76
N ALA A 82 -16.59 7.20 -35.76
CA ALA A 82 -17.95 6.66 -35.78
C ALA A 82 -17.99 5.11 -35.91
N GLN A 83 -16.91 4.48 -36.39
CA GLN A 83 -16.78 3.03 -36.49
C GLN A 83 -16.06 2.38 -35.31
N VAL A 84 -15.44 3.17 -34.44
CA VAL A 84 -14.73 2.66 -33.26
C VAL A 84 -15.78 2.23 -32.23
N ARG A 85 -15.97 0.91 -32.06
CA ARG A 85 -16.87 0.34 -31.04
C ARG A 85 -16.42 0.76 -29.65
N ASP A 86 -17.36 1.24 -28.84
CA ASP A 86 -17.14 1.47 -27.42
C ASP A 86 -16.93 0.13 -26.69
N PRO A 87 -15.73 -0.13 -26.15
CA PRO A 87 -15.41 -1.38 -25.45
C PRO A 87 -16.18 -1.55 -24.14
N PHE A 88 -16.93 -0.54 -23.69
CA PHE A 88 -17.76 -0.58 -22.48
C PHE A 88 -19.27 -0.54 -22.77
N SER A 89 -19.68 -0.66 -24.03
CA SER A 89 -21.09 -0.80 -24.38
C SER A 89 -21.57 -2.25 -24.17
N PHE A 90 -21.94 -2.57 -22.94
CA PHE A 90 -22.62 -3.84 -22.65
C PHE A 90 -24.04 -3.73 -23.20
N SER A 91 -24.29 -4.32 -24.38
CA SER A 91 -25.64 -4.48 -24.91
C SER A 91 -26.45 -5.24 -23.86
N SER A 92 -27.29 -4.51 -23.13
CA SER A 92 -28.20 -5.04 -22.14
C SER A 92 -29.34 -5.75 -22.84
N ALA A 93 -29.03 -6.81 -23.58
CA ALA A 93 -29.99 -7.81 -24.01
C ALA A 93 -30.45 -8.54 -22.74
N ARG A 94 -31.32 -7.87 -21.97
CA ARG A 94 -32.16 -8.49 -20.96
C ARG A 94 -32.94 -9.55 -21.72
N ARG A 95 -32.52 -10.81 -21.56
CA ARG A 95 -33.31 -11.93 -22.05
C ARG A 95 -34.70 -11.77 -21.44
N PRO A 96 -35.78 -11.78 -22.23
CA PRO A 96 -37.12 -11.80 -21.66
C PRO A 96 -37.19 -13.02 -20.74
N ILE A 97 -37.42 -12.76 -19.45
CA ILE A 97 -37.69 -13.81 -18.48
C ILE A 97 -39.06 -14.34 -18.88
N ASP A 98 -39.07 -15.52 -19.50
CA ASP A 98 -40.30 -16.19 -19.92
C ASP A 98 -41.01 -16.69 -18.65
N ASP A 99 -42.01 -15.95 -18.19
CA ASP A 99 -42.79 -16.19 -16.97
C ASP A 99 -43.70 -17.45 -17.05
N ARG A 100 -43.37 -18.44 -17.87
CA ARG A 100 -44.26 -19.54 -18.27
C ARG A 100 -44.13 -20.86 -17.52
N GLU A 101 -43.36 -20.94 -16.43
CA GLU A 101 -43.36 -22.14 -15.58
C GLU A 101 -44.09 -21.91 -14.25
N LYS A 102 -45.41 -21.72 -14.34
CA LYS A 102 -46.31 -21.97 -13.22
C LYS A 102 -46.46 -23.48 -13.02
N GLY A 103 -45.97 -24.00 -11.90
CA GLY A 103 -46.57 -25.18 -11.28
C GLY A 103 -45.71 -26.44 -11.20
N LYS A 104 -44.56 -26.35 -10.53
CA LYS A 104 -44.10 -27.44 -9.66
C LYS A 104 -43.52 -26.81 -8.40
N MET A 105 -44.31 -26.78 -7.33
CA MET A 105 -43.80 -26.52 -5.99
C MET A 105 -42.84 -27.66 -5.64
N ILE A 106 -41.57 -27.49 -5.98
CA ILE A 106 -40.49 -28.32 -5.48
C ILE A 106 -40.47 -28.04 -3.98
N LYS A 107 -40.93 -29.01 -3.17
CA LYS A 107 -40.74 -29.01 -1.72
C LYS A 107 -39.24 -28.96 -1.48
N SER A 108 -38.69 -27.76 -1.30
CA SER A 108 -37.33 -27.54 -0.86
C SER A 108 -37.24 -28.07 0.57
N GLY A 109 -36.87 -29.34 0.71
CA GLY A 109 -36.45 -29.88 2.00
C GLY A 109 -35.34 -28.98 2.58
N PRO A 110 -35.16 -28.98 3.91
CA PRO A 110 -34.16 -28.16 4.57
C PRO A 110 -32.80 -28.46 3.96
N GLN A 111 -32.36 -27.59 3.05
CA GLN A 111 -31.04 -27.66 2.48
C GLN A 111 -30.12 -27.40 3.66
N LYS A 112 -29.40 -28.46 4.10
CA LYS A 112 -28.29 -28.32 5.03
C LYS A 112 -27.49 -27.10 4.56
N PRO A 113 -27.27 -26.08 5.43
CA PRO A 113 -26.51 -24.90 5.07
C PRO A 113 -25.25 -25.38 4.37
N LYS A 114 -25.14 -25.08 3.07
CA LYS A 114 -23.91 -25.36 2.33
C LYS A 114 -22.84 -24.58 3.07
N GLU A 115 -21.97 -25.33 3.73
CA GLU A 115 -20.86 -24.79 4.50
C GLU A 115 -20.07 -23.90 3.55
N LEU A 116 -20.23 -22.58 3.73
CA LEU A 116 -19.60 -21.57 2.89
C LEU A 116 -18.10 -21.79 3.05
N THR A 117 -17.51 -22.38 2.01
CA THR A 117 -16.09 -22.71 1.98
C THR A 117 -15.35 -21.40 2.15
N LYS A 118 -14.67 -21.25 3.30
CA LYS A 118 -13.97 -20.02 3.64
C LYS A 118 -12.98 -19.75 2.51
N PRO A 119 -13.01 -18.57 1.86
CA PRO A 119 -12.11 -18.29 0.74
C PRO A 119 -10.67 -18.47 1.23
N GLU A 120 -9.90 -19.29 0.49
CA GLU A 120 -8.49 -19.49 0.80
C GLU A 120 -7.76 -18.16 0.58
N LEU A 121 -7.06 -17.70 1.62
CA LEU A 121 -6.25 -16.49 1.55
C LEU A 121 -5.07 -16.74 0.60
N PRO A 122 -4.77 -15.80 -0.31
CA PRO A 122 -3.64 -15.96 -1.23
C PRO A 122 -2.34 -16.05 -0.42
N LYS A 123 -1.49 -17.01 -0.78
CA LYS A 123 -0.14 -17.10 -0.23
C LYS A 123 0.68 -15.94 -0.83
N ILE A 124 1.32 -15.18 0.05
CA ILE A 124 2.19 -14.04 -0.27
C ILE A 124 3.50 -14.26 0.48
N HIS A 125 4.62 -14.22 -0.23
CA HIS A 125 5.94 -14.42 0.36
C HIS A 125 6.72 -13.11 0.40
N LEU A 126 7.19 -12.73 1.58
CA LEU A 126 8.09 -11.59 1.75
C LEU A 126 9.53 -12.09 1.64
N GLU A 127 10.21 -11.74 0.56
CA GLU A 127 11.59 -12.16 0.31
C GLU A 127 12.59 -11.21 0.98
N GLY A 128 12.29 -9.91 1.01
CA GLY A 128 13.21 -8.92 1.56
C GLY A 128 12.56 -7.59 1.88
N ILE A 129 13.23 -6.81 2.72
CA ILE A 129 12.87 -5.42 3.05
C ILE A 129 14.12 -4.56 2.90
N ILE A 130 13.99 -3.48 2.14
CA ILE A 130 14.97 -2.41 2.06
C ILE A 130 14.39 -1.24 2.89
N PHE A 131 14.80 -1.17 4.15
CA PHE A 131 14.27 -0.16 5.06
C PHE A 131 15.07 1.15 4.98
N ASP A 132 14.45 2.16 4.38
CA ASP A 132 14.86 3.56 4.45
C ASP A 132 13.80 4.40 5.19
N LYS A 133 14.22 5.45 5.89
CA LYS A 133 13.34 6.33 6.65
C LYS A 133 12.42 7.14 5.73
N LYS A 134 12.85 7.48 4.51
CA LYS A 134 12.07 8.26 3.55
C LYS A 134 11.36 7.37 2.54
N SER A 135 12.04 6.36 2.04
CA SER A 135 11.56 5.55 0.92
C SER A 135 11.70 4.05 1.18
N PRO A 136 10.94 3.47 2.13
CA PRO A 136 11.03 2.04 2.40
C PRO A 136 10.45 1.23 1.23
N MET A 137 11.09 0.10 0.93
CA MET A 137 10.70 -0.81 -0.14
C MET A 137 10.66 -2.26 0.38
N ALA A 138 9.79 -3.07 -0.21
CA ALA A 138 9.67 -4.49 0.08
C ALA A 138 9.75 -5.32 -1.20
N ILE A 139 10.36 -6.49 -1.14
CA ILE A 139 10.44 -7.46 -2.22
C ILE A 139 9.46 -8.57 -1.88
N ILE A 140 8.36 -8.66 -2.63
CA ILE A 140 7.26 -9.59 -2.40
C ILE A 140 7.03 -10.40 -3.67
N ASP A 141 7.09 -11.72 -3.57
CA ASP A 141 7.00 -12.64 -4.71
C ASP A 141 7.93 -12.24 -5.89
N GLY A 142 9.17 -11.80 -5.60
CA GLY A 142 10.18 -11.37 -6.57
C GLY A 142 10.04 -9.93 -7.11
N GLU A 143 8.98 -9.20 -6.75
CA GLU A 143 8.71 -7.85 -7.24
C GLU A 143 8.91 -6.78 -6.16
N VAL A 144 9.32 -5.57 -6.57
CA VAL A 144 9.60 -4.45 -5.65
C VAL A 144 8.36 -3.58 -5.50
N TYR A 145 7.93 -3.40 -4.25
CA TYR A 145 6.77 -2.60 -3.88
C TYR A 145 7.11 -1.50 -2.86
N ARG A 146 6.32 -0.43 -2.89
CA ARG A 146 6.39 0.73 -1.98
C ARG A 146 5.11 0.87 -1.15
N VAL A 147 5.15 1.75 -0.15
CA VAL A 147 3.97 2.11 0.63
C VAL A 147 2.91 2.73 -0.27
N GLY A 148 1.70 2.18 -0.25
CA GLY A 148 0.56 2.64 -1.07
C GLY A 148 0.23 1.73 -2.26
N ASP A 149 1.18 0.89 -2.69
CA ASP A 149 0.99 -0.05 -3.80
C ASP A 149 0.01 -1.17 -3.42
N VAL A 150 -0.55 -1.83 -4.43
CA VAL A 150 -1.57 -2.87 -4.28
C VAL A 150 -1.08 -4.19 -4.84
N ILE A 151 -1.12 -5.25 -4.02
CA ILE A 151 -0.73 -6.62 -4.38
C ILE A 151 -1.85 -7.59 -4.02
N LYS A 152 -2.33 -8.38 -5.00
CA LYS A 152 -3.41 -9.38 -4.83
C LYS A 152 -4.64 -8.83 -4.06
N GLY A 153 -4.98 -7.56 -4.28
CA GLY A 153 -6.11 -6.87 -3.64
C GLY A 153 -5.82 -6.27 -2.25
N PHE A 154 -4.59 -6.37 -1.74
CA PHE A 154 -4.15 -5.75 -0.50
C PHE A 154 -3.30 -4.51 -0.78
N ARG A 155 -3.58 -3.40 -0.11
CA ARG A 155 -2.75 -2.20 -0.15
C ARG A 155 -1.66 -2.27 0.93
N ILE A 156 -0.43 -1.95 0.57
CA ILE A 156 0.68 -1.84 1.52
C ILE A 156 0.50 -0.56 2.35
N SER A 157 0.21 -0.72 3.64
CA SER A 157 0.01 0.42 4.54
C SER A 157 1.30 0.90 5.21
N GLU A 158 2.22 -0.03 5.50
CA GLU A 158 3.43 0.26 6.26
C GLU A 158 4.50 -0.79 5.92
N ILE A 159 5.75 -0.33 5.76
CA ILE A 159 6.94 -1.17 5.62
C ILE A 159 7.88 -0.80 6.78
N SER A 160 8.14 -1.73 7.68
CA SER A 160 9.02 -1.55 8.83
C SER A 160 10.16 -2.56 8.80
N LYS A 161 11.16 -2.39 9.69
CA LYS A 161 12.23 -3.39 9.85
C LYS A 161 11.72 -4.77 10.26
N SER A 162 10.55 -4.85 10.91
CA SER A 162 10.00 -6.11 11.39
C SER A 162 9.12 -6.81 10.35
N GLY A 163 8.67 -6.10 9.30
CA GLY A 163 7.74 -6.67 8.34
C GLY A 163 6.98 -5.67 7.48
N VAL A 164 6.04 -6.19 6.71
CA VAL A 164 5.14 -5.42 5.84
C VAL A 164 3.70 -5.62 6.31
N ARG A 165 2.98 -4.51 6.49
CA ARG A 165 1.57 -4.50 6.86
C ARG A 165 0.71 -4.28 5.62
N LEU A 166 -0.11 -5.26 5.31
CA LEU A 166 -1.04 -5.30 4.18
C LEU A 166 -2.48 -5.08 4.69
N LYS A 167 -3.24 -4.22 4.01
CA LYS A 167 -4.62 -3.89 4.37
C LYS A 167 -5.54 -4.05 3.18
N SER A 168 -6.62 -4.80 3.38
CA SER A 168 -7.78 -4.94 2.50
C SER A 168 -9.01 -4.33 3.21
N PRO A 169 -10.12 -4.02 2.53
CA PRO A 169 -11.32 -3.48 3.19
C PRO A 169 -11.83 -4.34 4.36
N ASN A 170 -11.66 -5.66 4.26
CA ASN A 170 -12.20 -6.61 5.24
C ASN A 170 -11.14 -7.25 6.14
N ASP A 171 -9.86 -7.24 5.72
CA ASP A 171 -8.81 -8.02 6.36
C ASP A 171 -7.49 -7.24 6.47
N GLN A 172 -6.65 -7.64 7.42
CA GLN A 172 -5.30 -7.14 7.58
C GLN A 172 -4.33 -8.31 7.74
N ILE A 173 -3.23 -8.28 6.99
CA ILE A 173 -2.19 -9.31 7.01
C ILE A 173 -0.87 -8.63 7.40
N ILE A 174 -0.07 -9.31 8.23
CA ILE A 174 1.27 -8.85 8.62
C ILE A 174 2.26 -9.91 8.14
N LEU A 175 3.10 -9.53 7.18
CA LEU A 175 4.22 -10.35 6.71
C LEU A 175 5.42 -10.03 7.57
N LYS A 176 5.98 -11.05 8.24
CA LYS A 176 7.19 -10.89 9.06
C LYS A 176 8.43 -10.96 8.17
N ALA A 177 9.42 -10.13 8.47
CA ALA A 177 10.72 -10.21 7.82
C ALA A 177 11.36 -11.60 8.06
N PRO A 178 12.07 -12.18 7.06
CA PRO A 178 12.85 -13.38 7.29
C PRO A 178 13.96 -13.09 8.30
N GLU A 179 14.15 -14.00 9.27
CA GLU A 179 15.28 -13.95 10.19
C GLU A 179 16.51 -14.47 9.42
N ILE A 180 17.52 -13.62 9.26
CA ILE A 180 18.81 -14.02 8.71
C ILE A 180 19.59 -14.62 9.88
N GLU A 181 19.71 -15.95 9.92
CA GLU A 181 20.61 -16.65 10.84
C GLU A 181 22.09 -16.47 10.43
#